data_AF-A0A0F9EVG1-F1
#
_entry.id   AF-A0A0F9EVG1-F1
#
_cell.length_a   1.000
_cell.length_b   1.000
_cell.length_c   1.000
_cell.angle_alpha   90.00
_cell.angle_beta   90.00
_cell.angle_gamma   90.00
#
_symmetry.space_group_name_H-M   'P 1'
#
loop_
_entity.id
_entity.type
_entity.pdbx_description
1 polymer ?
#
loop_
_entity_poly.entity_id
_entity_poly.type
_entity_poly.pdbx_seq_one_letter_code
_entity_poly.pdbx_strand_id
1 'polypeptide(L)' 'AGQQKIKAYVPLAGLHSYSTALRSMTQGRGTFSKKFSHYEKAPDEVVQKIITEAKEAK' A
#
# COMPACT_ATOMS: atom_id res chain seq x y z
N ALA A 1 21.66 15.86 -11.55
CA ALA A 1 21.20 15.16 -10.33
C ALA A 1 19.68 15.05 -10.39
N GLY A 2 19.00 13.92 -10.24
CA GLY A 2 19.41 12.57 -9.84
C GLY A 2 18.15 11.90 -9.30
N GLN A 3 17.24 11.48 -10.19
CA GLN A 3 16.01 10.79 -9.79
C GLN A 3 16.24 9.28 -9.82
N GLN A 4 16.05 8.62 -8.67
CA GLN A 4 16.13 7.17 -8.56
C GLN A 4 14.74 6.56 -8.75
N LYS A 5 14.64 5.59 -9.66
CA LYS A 5 13.39 4.81 -9.86
C LYS A 5 13.44 3.57 -8.96
N ILE A 6 12.45 3.45 -8.08
CA ILE A 6 12.29 2.30 -7.18
C ILE A 6 11.08 1.48 -7.68
N LYS A 7 11.29 0.18 -7.88
CA LYS A 7 10.22 -0.78 -8.19
C LYS A 7 10.07 -1.72 -7.01
N ALA A 8 8.86 -1.87 -6.50
CA ALA A 8 8.55 -2.73 -5.37
C ALA A 8 7.13 -3.29 -5.51
N TYR A 9 6.92 -4.46 -4.91
CA TYR A 9 5.59 -5.04 -4.71
C TYR A 9 5.11 -4.65 -3.33
N VAL A 10 3.89 -4.11 -3.26
CA VAL A 10 3.30 -3.61 -2.02
C VAL A 10 1.82 -3.97 -1.99
N PRO A 11 1.30 -4.42 -0.84
CA PRO A 11 -0.13 -4.67 -0.68
C PRO A 11 -0.93 -3.37 -0.86
N LEU A 12 -2.01 -3.42 -1.65
CA LEU A 12 -2.86 -2.25 -1.89
C LEU A 12 -3.46 -1.70 -0.58
N ALA A 13 -3.76 -2.57 0.38
CA ALA A 13 -4.32 -2.21 1.69
C ALA A 13 -3.43 -1.22 2.48
N GLY A 14 -2.10 -1.29 2.31
CA GLY A 14 -1.15 -0.41 3.02
C GLY A 14 -0.94 0.95 2.34
N LEU A 15 -1.51 1.19 1.16
CA LEU A 15 -1.19 2.35 0.34
C LEU A 15 -2.16 3.53 0.49
N HIS A 16 -3.09 3.47 1.44
CA HIS A 16 -4.08 4.53 1.68
C HIS A 16 -3.42 5.88 2.00
N SER A 17 -2.36 5.88 2.82
CA SER A 17 -1.66 7.11 3.24
C SER A 17 -0.31 7.33 2.54
N TYR A 18 0.02 6.52 1.52
CA TYR A 18 1.34 6.53 0.90
C TYR A 18 1.67 7.84 0.17
N SER A 19 0.66 8.52 -0.41
CA SER A 19 0.87 9.79 -1.11
C SER A 19 1.42 10.88 -0.17
N THR A 20 0.80 11.02 1.01
CA THR A 20 1.21 11.97 2.04
C THR A 20 2.59 11.61 2.59
N ALA A 21 2.82 10.33 2.90
CA ALA A 21 4.10 9.86 3.42
C ALA A 21 5.25 10.11 2.43
N LEU A 22 5.04 9.81 1.14
CA LEU A 22 6.04 10.04 0.10
C LEU A 22 6.37 11.53 -0.04
N ARG A 23 5.36 12.40 0.02
CA ARG A 23 5.56 13.84 -0.05
C ARG A 23 6.42 14.34 1.11
N SER A 24 6.15 13.86 2.32
CA SER A 24 6.95 14.20 3.50
C SER A 24 8.39 13.68 3.40
N MET A 25 8.59 12.44 2.97
CA MET A 25 9.93 11.83 2.83
C MET A 25 10.79 12.46 1.74
N THR A 26 10.17 12.88 0.63
CA THR A 26 10.88 13.42 -0.54
C THR A 26 10.87 14.95 -0.61
N GLN A 27 10.36 15.61 0.45
CA GLN A 27 10.14 17.06 0.48
C GLN A 27 9.34 17.56 -0.73
N GLY A 28 8.32 16.79 -1.15
CA GLY A 28 7.45 17.12 -2.27
C GLY A 28 8.01 16.88 -3.68
N ARG A 29 9.18 16.26 -3.81
CA ARG A 29 9.83 16.02 -5.10
C ARG A 29 9.58 14.62 -5.69
N GLY A 30 9.04 13.70 -4.90
CA GLY A 30 8.78 12.32 -5.31
C GLY A 30 7.40 12.14 -5.96
N THR A 31 7.36 11.34 -7.01
CA THR A 31 6.13 10.87 -7.65
C THR A 31 6.09 9.34 -7.60
N PHE A 32 4.89 8.76 -7.57
CA PHE A 32 4.71 7.31 -7.61
C PHE A 32 3.61 6.94 -8.62
N SER A 33 3.71 5.75 -9.18
CA SER A 33 2.67 5.13 -9.99
C SER A 33 2.45 3.70 -9.53
N LYS A 34 1.21 3.23 -9.55
CA LYS A 34 0.81 1.88 -9.12
C LYS A 34 0.17 1.19 -10.32
N LYS A 35 0.47 -0.09 -10.52
CA LYS A 35 -0.20 -0.96 -11.48
C LYS A 35 -0.57 -2.26 -10.77
N PHE A 36 -1.78 -2.78 -11.02
CA PHE A 36 -2.17 -4.09 -10.53
C PHE A 36 -1.22 -5.17 -11.08
N SER A 37 -0.74 -6.06 -10.21
CA SER A 37 0.17 -7.15 -10.55
C SER A 37 -0.53 -8.49 -10.45
N HIS A 38 -0.85 -8.93 -9.22
CA HIS A 38 -1.54 -10.19 -8.93
C HIS A 38 -2.17 -10.15 -7.53
N TYR A 39 -2.96 -11.18 -7.22
CA TYR A 39 -3.38 -11.48 -5.84
C TYR A 39 -2.37 -12.39 -5.16
N GLU A 40 -2.22 -12.24 -3.85
CA GLU A 40 -1.40 -13.08 -3.00
C GLU A 40 -2.17 -13.42 -1.73
N LYS A 41 -1.85 -14.55 -1.11
CA LYS A 41 -2.46 -14.92 0.16
C LYS A 41 -2.11 -13.88 1.22
N ALA A 42 -3.12 -13.22 1.78
CA ALA A 42 -2.92 -12.29 2.87
C ALA A 42 -2.41 -13.03 4.12
N PRO A 43 -1.56 -12.39 4.96
CA PRO A 43 -1.15 -12.95 6.24
C PRO A 43 -2.36 -13.27 7.11
N ASP A 44 -2.30 -14.37 7.87
CA ASP A 44 -3.44 -14.89 8.62
C ASP A 44 -3.99 -13.86 9.63
N GLU A 45 -3.13 -12.99 10.20
CA GLU A 45 -3.54 -11.88 11.08
C GLU A 45 -4.47 -10.86 10.40
N VAL A 46 -4.20 -10.54 9.13
CA VAL A 46 -4.99 -9.59 8.34
C VAL A 46 -6.31 -10.25 7.93
N VAL A 47 -6.26 -11.54 7.57
CA VAL A 47 -7.45 -12.32 7.22
C VAL A 47 -8.44 -12.39 8.39
N GLN A 48 -7.97 -12.69 9.61
CA GLN A 48 -8.83 -12.75 10.80
C GLN A 48 -9.51 -11.41 11.09
N LYS A 49 -8.78 -10.29 10.98
CA LYS A 49 -9.35 -8.94 11.17
C LYS A 49 -10.46 -8.66 10.15
N ILE A 50 -10.21 -8.92 8.87
CA ILE A 50 -11.19 -8.69 7.80
C ILE A 50 -12.43 -9.57 7.99
N ILE A 51 -12.26 -10.83 8.39
CA ILE A 51 -13.39 -11.75 8.64
C ILE A 51 -14.25 -11.26 9.81
N THR A 52 -13.63 -10.76 10.89
CA THR A 52 -14.37 -10.21 12.03
C THR A 52 -15.12 -8.95 11.65
N GLU A 53 -14.48 -7.99 10.98
CA GLU A 53 -15.14 -6.78 10.47
C GLU A 53 -16.32 -7.11 9.53
N ALA A 54 -16.13 -8.08 8.63
CA ALA A 54 -17.19 -8.51 7.72
C ALA A 54 -18.37 -9.22 8.41
N LYS A 55 -18.14 -9.82 9.58
CA LYS A 55 -19.20 -10.43 10.40
C LYS A 55 -19.97 -9.39 11.22
N GLU A 56 -19.29 -8.34 11.68
CA GLU A 56 -19.91 -7.26 12.45
C GLU A 56 -20.72 -6.27 11.59
N ALA A 57 -20.37 -6.13 10.31
CA ALA A 57 -21.10 -5.30 9.36
C ALA A 57 -22.39 -5.94 8.82
N LYS A 58 -22.79 -7.11 9.34
CA LYS A 58 -23.95 -7.89 8.90
C LYS A 58 -25.07 -7.84 9.92
#